data_AF-A0A6P7HAV4-F1
#
_entry.id   AF-A0A6P7HAV4-F1
#
_cell.length_a   1.000
_cell.length_b   1.000
_cell.length_c   1.000
_cell.angle_alpha   90.00
_cell.angle_beta   90.00
_cell.angle_gamma   90.00
#
_symmetry.space_group_name_H-M   'P 1'
#
loop_
_entity.id
_entity.type
_entity.pdbx_description
1 polymer ?
#
loop_
_entity_poly.entity_id
_entity_poly.type
_entity_poly.pdbx_seq_one_letter_code
_entity_poly.pdbx_strand_id
1 'polypeptide(L)' 'MMRKIFTKMWSNFAATGNPTPGNDPVLNITWPPITDNNNIPYLSLGDEIKINYNYKKEYIEFWDNLEKEVKYKDMLL' A
#
# COMPACT_ATOMS: atom_id res chain seq x y z
N MET A 1 9.74 -4.50 -19.16
CA MET A 1 8.91 -3.34 -18.77
C MET A 1 9.01 -3.04 -17.27
N MET A 2 8.79 -4.02 -16.40
CA MET A 2 8.74 -3.85 -14.93
C MET A 2 9.97 -3.20 -14.27
N ARG A 3 11.19 -3.54 -14.71
CA ARG A 3 12.43 -2.92 -14.18
C ARG A 3 12.40 -1.39 -14.26
N LYS A 4 12.06 -0.84 -15.44
CA LYS A 4 12.06 0.61 -15.68
C LYS A 4 11.06 1.33 -14.77
N ILE A 5 9.89 0.71 -14.58
CA ILE A 5 8.79 1.20 -13.75
C ILE A 5 9.22 1.25 -12.28
N PHE A 6 9.78 0.16 -11.76
CA PHE A 6 10.29 0.12 -10.38
C PHE A 6 11.43 1.12 -10.14
N THR A 7 12.43 1.15 -11.03
CA THR A 7 13.54 2.09 -10.87
C THR A 7 13.06 3.53 -10.93
N LYS A 8 12.11 3.84 -11.80
CA LYS A 8 11.57 5.20 -11.94
C LYS A 8 10.76 5.62 -10.72
N MET A 9 9.84 4.78 -10.24
CA MET A 9 9.09 5.05 -9.01
C MET A 9 10.01 5.27 -7.81
N TRP A 10 11.04 4.43 -7.64
CA TRP A 10 11.97 4.60 -6.53
C TRP A 10 12.83 5.86 -6.65
N SER A 11 13.30 6.20 -7.85
CA SER A 11 14.01 7.47 -8.06
C SER A 11 13.11 8.69 -7.83
N ASN A 12 11.86 8.66 -8.28
CA ASN A 12 10.89 9.73 -8.05
C ASN A 12 10.62 9.91 -6.54
N PHE A 13 10.43 8.81 -5.81
CA PHE A 13 10.26 8.84 -4.36
C PHE A 13 11.49 9.44 -3.65
N ALA A 14 12.70 8.98 -4.00
CA ALA A 14 13.93 9.51 -3.41
C ALA A 14 14.13 11.02 -3.69
N ALA A 15 13.72 11.50 -4.87
CA ALA A 15 13.88 12.90 -5.27
C ALA A 15 12.79 13.83 -4.71
N THR A 16 11.55 13.34 -4.56
CA THR A 16 10.36 14.21 -4.34
C THR A 16 9.47 13.79 -3.17
N GLY A 17 9.67 12.60 -2.61
CA GLY A 17 8.75 11.98 -1.66
C GLY A 17 7.48 11.39 -2.29
N ASN A 18 7.23 11.61 -3.59
CA ASN A 18 6.10 11.03 -4.31
C ASN A 18 6.59 10.04 -5.39
N PRO A 19 6.24 8.74 -5.33
CA PRO A 19 6.63 7.76 -6.34
C PRO A 19 6.05 8.04 -7.74
N THR A 20 4.90 8.71 -7.81
CA THR A 20 4.16 9.03 -9.03
C THR A 20 3.78 10.53 -9.04
N PRO A 21 4.75 11.45 -9.23
CA PRO A 21 4.52 12.89 -9.17
C PRO A 21 3.73 13.48 -10.36
N GLY A 22 3.22 12.62 -11.25
CA GLY A 22 2.53 12.99 -12.49
C GLY A 22 3.48 13.31 -13.65
N ASN A 23 2.94 13.39 -14.87
CA ASN A 23 3.66 13.74 -16.10
C ASN A 23 4.91 12.88 -16.39
N ASP A 24 4.80 11.56 -16.18
CA ASP A 24 5.89 10.62 -16.40
C ASP A 24 5.61 9.71 -17.62
N PRO A 25 6.42 9.75 -18.69
CA PRO A 25 6.22 8.92 -19.88
C PRO A 25 6.29 7.40 -19.61
N VAL A 26 6.88 7.00 -18.48
CA VAL A 26 7.03 5.61 -18.05
C VAL A 26 5.92 5.21 -17.08
N LEU A 27 5.39 6.16 -16.30
CA LEU A 27 4.37 5.92 -15.28
C LEU A 27 3.06 6.65 -15.63
N ASN A 28 2.15 5.96 -16.31
CA ASN A 28 0.79 6.44 -16.59
C ASN A 28 -0.20 6.13 -15.44
N ILE A 29 0.28 6.03 -14.19
CA ILE A 29 -0.55 5.76 -13.03
C ILE A 29 -0.20 6.71 -11.89
N THR A 30 -1.21 7.16 -11.15
CA THR A 30 -1.06 8.01 -9.98
C THR A 30 -1.40 7.19 -8.74
N TRP A 31 -0.40 6.79 -7.95
CA TRP A 31 -0.61 6.09 -6.68
C TRP A 31 -0.96 7.08 -5.58
N PRO A 32 -2.21 7.09 -5.07
CA PRO A 32 -2.61 8.05 -4.04
C PRO A 32 -1.97 7.71 -2.69
N PRO A 33 -1.69 8.74 -1.86
CA PRO A 33 -1.29 8.53 -0.48
C PRO A 33 -2.44 7.94 0.35
N ILE A 34 -2.11 7.33 1.48
CA ILE A 34 -3.10 6.86 2.45
C ILE A 34 -3.70 8.08 3.17
N THR A 35 -5.02 8.24 3.07
CA THR A 35 -5.76 9.34 3.73
C THR A 35 -6.63 8.87 4.90
N ASP A 36 -6.97 7.58 4.93
CA ASP A 36 -7.79 6.97 5.97
C ASP A 36 -7.40 5.48 6.16
N ASN A 37 -7.85 4.90 7.29
CA ASN A 37 -7.51 3.54 7.68
C ASN A 37 -8.42 2.46 7.06
N ASN A 38 -9.51 2.85 6.38
CA ASN A 38 -10.52 1.93 5.87
C ASN A 38 -10.38 1.64 4.36
N ASN A 39 -9.67 2.52 3.65
CA ASN A 39 -9.49 2.47 2.21
C ASN A 39 -8.01 2.70 1.86
N ILE A 40 -7.17 1.73 2.21
CA ILE A 40 -5.72 1.81 2.06
C ILE A 40 -5.34 1.45 0.62
N PRO A 41 -4.92 2.41 -0.23
CA PRO A 41 -4.50 2.11 -1.59
C PRO A 41 -3.15 1.38 -1.61
N TYR A 42 -3.02 0.38 -2.46
CA TYR A 42 -1.75 -0.24 -2.78
C TYR A 42 -1.60 -0.43 -4.29
N LEU A 43 -0.35 -0.38 -4.76
CA LEU A 43 -0.02 -0.61 -6.14
C LEU A 43 0.25 -2.11 -6.37
N SER A 44 -0.61 -2.77 -7.14
CA SER A 44 -0.40 -4.14 -7.60
C SER A 44 0.54 -4.11 -8.80
N LEU A 45 1.69 -4.78 -8.66
CA LEU A 45 2.73 -4.88 -9.69
C LEU A 45 2.77 -6.32 -10.23
N GLY A 46 1.81 -6.65 -11.09
CA GLY A 46 1.71 -7.94 -11.78
C GLY A 46 1.82 -7.78 -13.29
N ASP A 47 1.10 -8.62 -14.04
CA ASP A 47 0.98 -8.49 -15.51
C ASP A 47 0.41 -7.12 -15.90
N GLU A 48 -0.48 -6.59 -15.05
CA GLU A 48 -1.01 -5.25 -15.14
C GLU A 48 -0.69 -4.47 -13.86
N ILE A 49 -0.39 -3.18 -14.05
CA ILE A 49 -0.14 -2.24 -12.95
C ILE A 49 -1.46 -1.56 -12.63
N LYS A 50 -1.95 -1.79 -11.41
CA LYS A 50 -3.25 -1.29 -10.96
C LYS A 50 -3.20 -0.84 -9.52
N ILE A 51 -4.06 0.11 -9.19
CA ILE A 51 -4.32 0.48 -7.80
C ILE A 51 -5.48 -0.36 -7.32
N ASN A 52 -5.24 -1.08 -6.23
CA ASN A 52 -6.24 -1.83 -5.50
C ASN A 52 -6.28 -1.28 -4.07
N TYR A 53 -7.22 -1.77 -3.27
CA TYR A 53 -7.44 -1.29 -1.91
C TYR A 53 -7.44 -2.45 -0.93
N ASN A 54 -7.03 -2.15 0.31
CA ASN A 54 -7.19 -3.04 1.47
C ASN A 54 -6.56 -4.42 1.25
N TYR A 55 -5.25 -4.42 0.92
CA TYR A 55 -4.49 -5.66 0.68
C TYR A 55 -4.63 -6.62 1.85
N LYS A 56 -5.15 -7.83 1.59
CA LYS A 56 -5.35 -8.89 2.59
C LYS A 56 -6.12 -8.43 3.83
N LYS A 57 -7.14 -7.58 3.66
CA LYS A 57 -7.98 -7.05 4.75
C LYS A 57 -8.39 -8.10 5.79
N GLU A 58 -8.92 -9.24 5.34
CA GLU A 58 -9.37 -10.33 6.22
C GLU A 58 -8.24 -10.87 7.13
N TYR A 59 -7.00 -10.96 6.62
CA TYR A 59 -5.86 -11.40 7.41
C TYR A 59 -5.45 -10.36 8.44
N ILE A 60 -5.48 -9.07 8.07
CA ILE A 60 -5.17 -7.96 8.98
C ILE A 60 -6.22 -7.94 10.11
N GLU A 61 -7.50 -8.00 9.77
CA GLU A 61 -8.60 -8.03 10.73
C GLU A 61 -8.53 -9.24 11.66
N PHE A 62 -8.16 -10.42 11.13
CA PHE A 62 -7.96 -11.62 11.94
C PHE A 62 -6.91 -11.39 13.04
N TRP A 63 -5.73 -10.87 12.67
CA TRP A 63 -4.65 -10.66 13.63
C TRP A 63 -4.96 -9.53 14.62
N ASP A 64 -5.58 -8.44 14.15
CA ASP A 64 -6.03 -7.33 15.02
C ASP A 64 -7.04 -7.81 16.07
N ASN A 65 -7.94 -8.71 15.69
CA ASN A 65 -8.92 -9.27 16.62
C ASN A 65 -8.28 -10.24 17.60
N LEU A 66 -7.38 -11.11 17.14
CA LEU A 66 -6.65 -12.03 18.00
C LEU A 66 -5.82 -11.29 19.05
N GLU A 67 -5.14 -10.20 18.68
CA GLU A 67 -4.39 -9.37 19.63
C GLU A 67 -5.31 -8.76 20.70
N LYS A 68 -6.48 -8.24 20.31
CA LYS A 68 -7.47 -7.68 21.24
C LYS A 68 -7.99 -8.73 22.22
N GLU A 69 -8.26 -9.94 21.75
CA GLU A 69 -8.72 -11.05 22.60
C GLU A 69 -7.68 -11.46 23.63
N VAL A 70 -6.40 -11.54 23.25
CA VAL A 70 -5.30 -11.87 24.17
C VAL A 70 -5.15 -10.78 25.23
N LYS A 71 -5.10 -9.52 24.83
CA LYS A 71 -4.99 -8.37 25.76
C LYS A 71 -6.16 -8.29 26.73
N TYR A 72 -7.37 -8.57 26.26
CA TYR A 72 -8.56 -8.59 27.11
C TYR A 72 -8.47 -9.67 28.20
N LYS A 73 -7.98 -10.87 27.85
CA LYS A 73 -7.79 -11.96 28.81
C LYS A 73 -6.72 -11.61 29.85
N ASP A 74 -5.61 -11.00 29.44
CA ASP A 74 -4.54 -10.57 30.36
C ASP A 74 -5.00 -9.47 31.32
N MET A 75 -5.95 -8.61 30.92
CA MET A 75 -6.50 -7.55 31.78
C MET A 75 -7.49 -8.08 32.83
N LEU A 76 -8.04 -9.29 32.63
CA LEU A 76 -9.00 -9.90 33.55
C LEU A 76 -8.35 -10.86 34.57
N LEU A 77 -7.05 -11.12 34.46
CA LEU A 77 -6.24 -11.92 35.39
C LEU A 77 -5.36 -11.00 36.24
#